data_AF-A0A257GX40-F1
#
_entry.id   AF-A0A257GX40-F1
#
_cell.length_a   1.000
_cell.length_b   1.000
_cell.length_c   1.000
_cell.angle_alpha   90.00
_cell.angle_beta   90.00
_cell.angle_gamma   90.00
#
_symmetry.space_group_name_H-M   'P 1'
#
loop_
_entity.id
_entity.type
_entity.pdbx_description
1 polymer ?
#
loop_
_entity_poly.entity_id
_entity_poly.type
_entity_poly.pdbx_seq_one_letter_code
_entity_poly.pdbx_strand_id
1 'polypeptide(L)'
;MGINLWDGSALTAFQLRDKEGRALWDGGSFRSASGVRYVFSRGEVLFKAIRRWRSALSQAHYPVEWIVQTPADFYTVKAMVDNQELDSRSSTGAIYWEGLCEVWDSQQKLVGRGYLEMTGYASALIL
;
A
#
# COMPACT_ATOMS: atom_id res chain seq x y z
N MET A 1 2.51 -2.28 2.54
CA MET A 1 1.53 -3.34 2.25
C MET A 1 2.17 -4.71 2.43
N GLY A 2 1.36 -5.71 2.77
CA GLY A 2 1.74 -7.12 2.79
C GLY A 2 0.63 -7.95 2.15
N ILE A 3 0.98 -8.75 1.14
CA ILE A 3 0.04 -9.46 0.26
C ILE A 3 0.37 -10.94 0.26
N ASN A 4 -0.67 -11.77 0.42
CA ASN A 4 -0.62 -13.20 0.17
C ASN A 4 -1.19 -13.44 -1.24
N LEU A 5 -0.38 -14.04 -2.11
CA LEU A 5 -0.79 -14.42 -3.45
C LEU A 5 -1.33 -15.86 -3.45
N TRP A 6 -2.28 -16.13 -4.35
CA TRP A 6 -3.00 -17.42 -4.41
C TRP A 6 -2.11 -18.60 -4.79
N ASP A 7 -1.01 -18.34 -5.48
CA ASP A 7 -0.02 -19.36 -5.85
C ASP A 7 0.92 -19.73 -4.68
N GLY A 8 0.78 -19.08 -3.51
CA GLY A 8 1.65 -19.26 -2.35
C GLY A 8 2.84 -18.28 -2.31
N SER A 9 2.99 -17.43 -3.33
CA SER A 9 3.94 -16.33 -3.32
C SER A 9 3.52 -15.25 -2.30
N ALA A 10 4.48 -14.41 -1.90
CA ALA A 10 4.23 -13.31 -0.95
C ALA A 10 4.92 -12.03 -1.41
N LEU A 11 4.24 -10.90 -1.26
CA LEU A 11 4.74 -9.57 -1.62
C LEU A 11 4.67 -8.62 -0.41
N THR A 12 5.77 -7.94 -0.14
CA THR A 12 5.81 -6.73 0.69
C THR A 12 6.31 -5.56 -0.14
N ALA A 13 5.71 -4.39 0.06
CA ALA A 13 6.12 -3.16 -0.61
C ALA A 13 5.77 -1.95 0.26
N PHE A 14 6.63 -0.94 0.28
CA PHE A 14 6.39 0.32 0.98
C PHE A 14 7.04 1.50 0.26
N GLN A 15 6.56 2.70 0.58
CA GLN A 15 7.16 3.97 0.19
C GLN A 15 7.06 4.96 1.35
N LEU A 16 8.15 5.63 1.66
CA LEU A 16 8.19 6.80 2.52
C LEU A 16 8.06 8.05 1.66
N ARG A 17 7.23 9.00 2.08
CA ARG A 17 6.96 10.24 1.37
C ARG A 17 7.46 11.44 2.16
N ASP A 18 7.93 12.48 1.46
CA ASP A 18 8.14 13.78 2.08
C ASP A 18 6.81 14.52 2.30
N LYS A 19 6.90 15.73 2.85
CA LYS A 19 5.74 16.59 3.11
C LYS A 19 5.02 17.06 1.83
N GLU A 20 5.71 17.07 0.69
CA GLU A 20 5.12 17.33 -0.63
C GLU A 20 4.49 16.08 -1.26
N GLY A 21 4.58 14.92 -0.60
CA GLY A 21 4.08 13.64 -1.09
C GLY A 21 4.99 12.93 -2.09
N ARG A 22 6.22 13.42 -2.31
CA ARG A 22 7.21 12.79 -3.20
C ARG A 22 7.87 11.61 -2.50
N ALA A 23 8.24 10.60 -3.28
CA ALA A 23 8.96 9.43 -2.79
C ALA A 23 10.35 9.81 -2.26
N LEU A 24 10.60 9.60 -0.96
CA LEU A 24 11.92 9.72 -0.35
C LEU A 24 12.67 8.39 -0.34
N TRP A 25 11.93 7.32 -0.04
CA TRP A 25 12.44 5.97 0.06
C TRP A 25 11.38 4.96 -0.35
N ASP A 26 11.80 3.80 -0.80
CA ASP A 26 10.97 2.68 -1.18
C ASP A 26 11.68 1.37 -0.88
N GLY A 27 10.93 0.28 -0.87
CA GLY A 27 11.48 -1.05 -0.69
C GLY A 27 10.42 -2.11 -0.47
N GLY A 28 10.89 -3.32 -0.19
CA GLY A 28 10.03 -4.48 -0.01
C GLY A 28 10.73 -5.77 -0.43
N SER A 29 9.95 -6.82 -0.64
CA SER A 29 10.45 -8.07 -1.18
C SER A 29 9.35 -8.90 -1.82
N PHE A 30 9.73 -9.72 -2.79
CA PHE A 30 8.90 -10.79 -3.33
C PHE A 30 9.49 -12.13 -2.94
N ARG A 31 8.64 -13.08 -2.56
CA ARG A 31 9.02 -14.49 -2.40
C ARG A 31 8.13 -15.32 -3.32
N SER A 32 8.73 -16.07 -4.24
CA SER A 32 8.00 -16.98 -5.12
C SER A 32 7.37 -18.15 -4.34
N ALA A 33 6.43 -18.85 -4.99
CA ALA A 33 5.87 -20.10 -4.49
C ALA A 33 6.93 -21.17 -4.20
N SER A 34 8.05 -21.17 -4.94
CA SER A 34 9.21 -22.05 -4.70
C SER A 34 10.12 -21.59 -3.56
N GLY A 35 9.81 -20.47 -2.91
CA GLY A 35 10.56 -19.93 -1.77
C GLY A 35 11.74 -19.04 -2.14
N VAL A 36 11.98 -18.77 -3.43
CA VAL A 36 13.05 -17.86 -3.86
C VAL A 36 12.66 -16.43 -3.51
N ARG A 37 13.51 -15.76 -2.72
CA ARG A 37 13.28 -14.39 -2.25
C ARG A 37 14.12 -13.40 -3.04
N TYR A 38 13.49 -12.32 -3.47
CA TYR A 38 14.13 -11.13 -4.01
C TYR A 38 13.80 -9.93 -3.11
N VAL A 39 14.82 -9.24 -2.63
CA VAL A 39 14.67 -8.00 -1.84
C VAL A 39 14.85 -6.83 -2.78
N PHE A 40 13.88 -5.92 -2.81
CA PHE A 40 13.90 -4.79 -3.73
C PHE A 40 14.96 -3.77 -3.29
N SER A 41 15.72 -3.30 -4.28
CA SER A 41 16.61 -2.15 -4.15
C SER A 41 15.80 -0.86 -4.20
N ARG A 42 16.39 0.22 -3.68
CA ARG A 42 15.78 1.56 -3.78
C ARG A 42 15.54 1.93 -5.24
N GLY A 43 14.35 2.42 -5.56
CA GLY A 43 13.91 2.82 -6.89
C GLY A 43 13.24 1.72 -7.70
N GLU A 44 13.20 0.49 -7.19
CA GLU A 44 12.54 -0.63 -7.88
C GLU A 44 11.04 -0.72 -7.59
N VAL A 45 10.55 0.02 -6.58
CA VAL A 45 9.13 0.04 -6.22
C VAL A 45 8.53 1.41 -6.47
N LEU A 46 7.50 1.46 -7.32
CA LEU A 46 6.79 2.70 -7.64
C LEU A 46 5.32 2.59 -7.30
N PHE A 47 4.82 3.57 -6.55
CA PHE A 47 3.42 3.71 -6.19
C PHE A 47 2.79 4.84 -7.00
N LYS A 48 1.72 4.52 -7.74
CA LYS A 48 0.93 5.50 -8.50
C LYS A 48 -0.52 5.45 -8.07
N ALA A 49 -1.00 6.52 -7.44
CA ALA A 49 -2.40 6.64 -7.04
C ALA A 49 -3.32 6.74 -8.27
N ILE A 50 -4.40 5.95 -8.29
CA ILE A 50 -5.39 5.92 -9.38
C ILE A 50 -6.73 6.52 -8.92
N ARG A 51 -7.24 6.06 -7.78
CA ARG A 51 -8.51 6.53 -7.19
C ARG A 51 -8.28 6.95 -5.76
N ARG A 52 -8.90 8.08 -5.38
CA ARG A 52 -8.87 8.61 -4.02
C ARG A 52 -10.26 8.59 -3.41
N TRP A 53 -10.30 8.32 -2.11
CA TRP A 53 -11.45 8.49 -1.24
C TRP A 53 -11.15 9.61 -0.24
N ARG A 54 -12.16 10.43 0.04
CA ARG A 54 -12.08 11.50 1.05
C ARG A 54 -12.84 11.05 2.28
N SER A 55 -12.17 11.02 3.44
CA SER A 55 -12.86 10.77 4.70
C SER A 55 -13.84 11.90 5.01
N ALA A 56 -15.07 11.55 5.37
CA ALA A 56 -16.05 12.52 5.85
C ALA A 56 -15.73 13.02 7.27
N LEU A 57 -14.94 12.26 8.04
CA LEU A 57 -14.61 12.58 9.43
C LEU A 57 -13.36 13.47 9.51
N SER A 58 -12.25 13.03 8.93
CA SER A 58 -10.97 13.72 9.02
C SER A 58 -10.72 14.71 7.87
N GLN A 59 -11.51 14.61 6.79
CA GLN A 59 -11.28 15.32 5.52
C GLN A 59 -9.99 14.90 4.78
N ALA A 60 -9.29 13.87 5.27
CA ALA A 60 -8.09 13.35 4.62
C ALA A 60 -8.42 12.65 3.29
N HIS A 61 -7.48 12.72 2.34
CA HIS A 61 -7.62 12.13 1.01
C HIS A 61 -6.70 10.92 0.85
N TYR A 62 -7.26 9.72 0.93
CA TYR A 62 -6.52 8.48 0.80
C TYR A 62 -6.62 7.91 -0.61
N PRO A 63 -5.51 7.61 -1.28
CA PRO A 63 -5.52 6.74 -2.44
C PRO A 63 -5.92 5.32 -2.03
N VAL A 64 -7.13 4.94 -2.36
CA VAL A 64 -7.71 3.60 -2.08
C VAL A 64 -7.54 2.65 -3.26
N GLU A 65 -6.96 3.15 -4.35
CA GLU A 65 -6.55 2.35 -5.50
C GLU A 65 -5.19 2.82 -6.03
N TRP A 66 -4.31 1.86 -6.27
CA TRP A 66 -2.93 2.07 -6.67
C TRP A 66 -2.55 1.17 -7.84
N ILE A 67 -1.68 1.68 -8.71
CA ILE A 67 -0.75 0.83 -9.46
C ILE A 67 0.56 0.78 -8.67
N VAL A 68 1.04 -0.42 -8.41
CA VAL A 68 2.27 -0.70 -7.67
C VAL A 68 3.18 -1.51 -8.57
N GLN A 69 4.21 -0.86 -9.11
CA GLN A 69 5.21 -1.50 -9.93
C GLN A 69 6.32 -2.06 -9.04
N THR A 70 6.73 -3.30 -9.33
CA THR A 70 7.82 -4.01 -8.65
C THR A 70 8.65 -4.78 -9.69
N PRO A 71 9.82 -5.33 -9.33
CA PRO A 71 10.56 -6.27 -10.18
C PRO A 71 9.81 -7.55 -10.52
N ALA A 72 8.82 -7.95 -9.71
CA ALA A 72 8.05 -9.18 -9.93
C ALA A 72 6.92 -8.97 -10.94
N ASP A 73 6.17 -7.87 -10.81
CA ASP A 73 5.08 -7.50 -11.72
C ASP A 73 4.62 -6.03 -11.46
N PHE A 74 3.66 -5.56 -12.25
CA PHE A 74 2.83 -4.40 -11.94
C PHE A 74 1.45 -4.82 -11.43
N TYR A 75 1.15 -4.43 -10.19
CA TYR A 75 -0.07 -4.80 -9.50
C TYR A 75 -1.05 -3.64 -9.39
N THR A 76 -2.33 -3.89 -9.66
CA THR A 76 -3.42 -2.99 -9.24
C THR A 76 -3.90 -3.40 -7.85
N VAL A 77 -3.70 -2.53 -6.86
CA VAL A 77 -4.11 -2.76 -5.47
C VAL A 77 -5.36 -1.95 -5.18
N LYS A 78 -6.46 -2.63 -4.84
CA LYS A 78 -7.78 -2.02 -4.62
C LYS A 78 -8.22 -2.27 -3.19
N ALA A 79 -8.58 -1.22 -2.47
CA ALA A 79 -9.26 -1.38 -1.19
C ALA A 79 -10.57 -2.15 -1.38
N MET A 80 -10.86 -3.10 -0.49
CA MET A 80 -12.14 -3.82 -0.52
C MET A 80 -13.30 -2.91 -0.08
N VAL A 81 -13.02 -1.99 0.84
CA VAL A 81 -13.93 -0.95 1.31
C VAL A 81 -13.14 0.35 1.40
N ASP A 82 -13.73 1.46 0.93
CA ASP A 82 -13.05 2.76 0.94
C ASP A 82 -12.82 3.30 2.36
N ASN A 83 -13.84 3.22 3.22
CA ASN A 83 -13.80 3.73 4.58
C ASN A 83 -13.19 2.70 5.55
N GLN A 84 -11.86 2.63 5.55
CA GLN A 84 -11.07 1.87 6.53
C GLN A 84 -10.10 2.81 7.27
N GLU A 85 -10.56 4.04 7.55
CA GLU A 85 -9.84 5.00 8.37
C GLU A 85 -9.95 4.64 9.85
N LEU A 86 -8.82 4.68 10.54
CA LEU A 86 -8.69 4.45 11.97
C LEU A 86 -8.15 5.73 12.63
N ASP A 87 -8.98 6.36 13.46
CA ASP A 87 -8.60 7.51 14.26
C ASP A 87 -8.02 7.05 15.61
N SER A 88 -6.69 7.03 15.70
CA SER A 88 -5.94 6.62 16.89
C SER A 88 -5.30 7.81 17.61
N ARG A 89 -5.79 9.04 17.39
CA ARG A 89 -5.21 10.26 18.00
C ARG A 89 -5.20 10.25 19.53
N SER A 90 -6.16 9.56 20.16
CA SER A 90 -6.26 9.42 21.62
C SER A 90 -5.27 8.42 22.22
N SER A 91 -4.53 7.67 21.41
CA SER A 91 -3.58 6.64 21.86
C SER A 91 -2.20 6.78 21.21
N THR A 92 -2.09 6.50 19.91
CA THR A 92 -0.83 6.51 19.15
C THR A 92 -0.55 7.85 18.46
N GLY A 93 -1.47 8.81 18.57
CA GLY A 93 -1.26 10.21 18.15
C GLY A 93 -1.46 10.49 16.66
N ALA A 94 -1.90 9.51 15.86
CA ALA A 94 -2.09 9.68 14.42
C ALA A 94 -3.40 9.06 13.90
N ILE A 95 -3.83 9.52 12.73
CA ILE A 95 -4.90 8.90 11.94
C ILE A 95 -4.26 8.04 10.86
N TYR A 96 -4.71 6.80 10.78
CA TYR A 96 -4.24 5.81 9.83
C TYR A 96 -5.38 5.45 8.87
N TRP A 97 -5.03 5.01 7.68
CA TRP A 97 -5.94 4.18 6.90
C TRP A 97 -5.33 2.79 6.89
N GLU A 98 -6.09 1.82 7.37
CA GLU A 98 -5.63 0.45 7.64
C GLU A 98 -6.69 -0.50 7.11
N GLY A 99 -6.42 -1.11 5.96
CA GLY A 99 -7.50 -1.78 5.26
C GLY A 99 -7.11 -2.98 4.42
N LEU A 100 -8.07 -3.90 4.33
CA LEU A 100 -8.03 -5.05 3.44
C LEU A 100 -8.05 -4.59 1.99
N CYS A 101 -7.20 -5.20 1.18
CA CYS A 101 -7.11 -4.94 -0.24
C CYS A 101 -7.08 -6.24 -1.07
N GLU A 102 -7.57 -6.12 -2.29
CA GLU A 102 -7.39 -7.08 -3.37
C GLU A 102 -6.24 -6.65 -4.27
N VAL A 103 -5.54 -7.64 -4.83
CA VAL A 103 -4.39 -7.42 -5.70
C VAL A 103 -4.61 -8.13 -7.02
N TRP A 104 -4.52 -7.34 -8.08
CA TRP A 104 -4.71 -7.77 -9.47
C TRP A 104 -3.39 -7.63 -10.21
N ASP A 105 -2.99 -8.65 -10.97
CA ASP A 105 -1.73 -8.66 -11.71
C ASP A 105 -1.79 -7.80 -12.98
N SER A 106 -0.70 -7.83 -13.74
CA SER A 106 -0.57 -7.15 -15.03
C SER A 106 -1.62 -7.53 -16.07
N GLN A 107 -2.15 -8.75 -15.96
CA GLN A 107 -3.16 -9.32 -16.86
C GLN A 107 -4.58 -9.08 -16.34
N GLN A 108 -4.76 -8.25 -15.30
CA GLN A 108 -6.04 -7.97 -14.66
C GLN A 108 -6.69 -9.23 -14.08
N LYS A 109 -5.90 -10.18 -13.60
CA LYS A 109 -6.38 -11.33 -12.84
C LYS A 109 -6.25 -11.04 -11.35
N LEU A 110 -7.29 -11.37 -10.57
CA LEU A 110 -7.21 -11.34 -9.11
C LEU A 110 -6.22 -12.42 -8.64
N VAL A 111 -5.10 -12.00 -8.08
CA VAL A 111 -3.99 -12.88 -7.70
C VAL A 111 -3.73 -12.95 -6.20
N GLY A 112 -4.34 -12.08 -5.40
CA GLY A 112 -4.15 -12.14 -3.96
C GLY A 112 -4.98 -11.15 -3.18
N ARG A 113 -4.80 -11.22 -1.86
CA ARG A 113 -5.35 -10.28 -0.88
C ARG A 113 -4.33 -9.96 0.18
N GLY A 114 -4.51 -8.84 0.84
CA GLY A 114 -3.62 -8.43 1.90
C GLY A 114 -4.07 -7.18 2.61
N TYR A 115 -3.08 -6.49 3.16
CA TYR A 115 -3.29 -5.29 3.94
C TYR A 115 -2.48 -4.12 3.38
N LEU A 116 -3.12 -2.96 3.31
CA LEU A 116 -2.50 -1.69 2.99
C LEU A 116 -2.66 -0.75 4.19
N GLU A 117 -1.54 -0.19 4.62
CA GLU A 117 -1.50 0.86 5.63
C GLU A 117 -1.04 2.15 4.96
N MET A 118 -1.67 3.25 5.34
CA MET A 118 -1.35 4.59 4.89
C MET A 118 -1.39 5.58 6.05
N THR A 119 -0.28 6.26 6.24
CA THR A 119 -0.10 7.27 7.29
C THR A 119 0.21 8.62 6.69
N GLY A 120 0.07 9.68 7.49
CA GLY A 120 0.50 11.03 7.09
C GLY A 120 -0.46 11.78 6.14
N TYR A 121 -1.65 11.23 5.87
CA TYR A 121 -2.63 11.85 4.94
C TYR A 121 -3.59 12.84 5.61
N ALA A 122 -3.89 12.65 6.90
CA ALA A 122 -4.70 13.59 7.67
C ALA A 122 -3.87 14.70 8.31
N SER A 123 -2.69 14.34 8.80
CA SER A 123 -1.71 15.24 9.41
C SER A 123 -0.32 14.63 9.28
N ALA A 124 0.72 15.46 9.36
CA ALA A 124 2.09 14.97 9.42
C ALA A 124 2.27 14.02 10.62
N LEU A 125 3.08 12.98 10.43
CA LEU A 125 3.53 12.15 11.55
C LEU A 125 4.53 12.96 12.37
N ILE A 126 4.26 13.06 13.67
CA ILE A 126 5.15 13.68 14.64
C ILE A 126 5.56 12.56 15.60
N LEU A 127 6.86 12.31 15.71
CA LEU A 127 7.45 11.37 16.68
C LEU A 127 7.67 12.08 18.02
#